data_AF-K5CZ53-F1
#
_entry.id   AF-K5CZ53-F1
#
_cell.length_a   1.000
_cell.length_b   1.000
_cell.length_c   1.000
_cell.angle_alpha   90.00
_cell.angle_beta   90.00
_cell.angle_gamma   90.00
#
_symmetry.space_group_name_H-M   'P 1'
#
loop_
_entity.id
_entity.type
_entity.pdbx_description
1 polymer ?
#
loop_
_entity_poly.entity_id
_entity_poly.type
_entity_poly.pdbx_seq_one_letter_code
_entity_poly.pdbx_strand_id
1 'polypeptide(L)'
;MSLFCLSLAFAPASSADDEKKPADKQESAPAEKAAEVKEAAKSEKPAQKDEDKKPEAKKEEKKPEAKKPEPKKADKKADKAEMNEENKKPEEKPVVKSVFPDKALESAVRAEVFAKRHNDEPITAEDVAKISRVVGTGKGIQSLEGLQHCKSLMLIDLADNKIEDLSPIADLKRLQSVTLANNKIASLDPVAELVAMQLLDVSGNELTSLDPLAKMSNLRTLYVADNKLTSLDPLAGLNKIWSLDAAGNELTSLDPVAKLGWLTTLEISDNKITSLEPLTSLNDLDMLIAPGNPFANLKPLVDMCRADVEGDRRFAPYLNVYLSPAQMKHADWSDDLAALKKLGVRLHEYERKKSGESSNP
;
A
#
# COMPACT_ATOMS: atom_id res chain seq x y z
N MET A 1 14.10 -4.35 11.31
CA MET A 1 12.78 -4.17 11.94
C MET A 1 12.57 -2.68 12.13
N SER A 2 11.65 -2.08 11.39
CA SER A 2 10.98 -0.82 11.71
C SER A 2 9.75 -0.73 10.80
N LEU A 3 8.59 -1.15 11.31
CA LEU A 3 7.32 -0.76 10.68
C LEU A 3 6.96 0.59 11.30
N PHE A 4 6.94 1.65 10.50
CA PHE A 4 6.31 2.91 10.93
C PHE A 4 4.79 2.82 10.73
N CYS A 5 4.16 1.87 11.44
CA CYS A 5 2.71 1.90 11.61
C CYS A 5 2.36 3.14 12.46
N LEU A 6 1.68 4.11 11.87
CA LEU A 6 1.28 5.34 12.53
C LEU A 6 0.17 5.05 13.56
N SER A 7 0.58 4.70 14.78
CA SER A 7 -0.35 4.35 15.85
C SER A 7 -1.03 5.60 16.42
N LEU A 8 -2.29 5.82 16.04
CA LEU A 8 -3.14 6.85 16.63
C LEU A 8 -3.37 6.56 18.13
N ALA A 9 -2.74 7.36 18.98
CA ALA A 9 -2.88 7.26 20.43
C ALA A 9 -4.22 7.88 20.88
N PHE A 10 -5.15 7.04 21.33
CA PHE A 10 -6.38 7.49 22.00
C PHE A 10 -6.06 8.06 23.38
N ALA A 11 -6.39 9.32 23.63
CA ALA A 11 -6.43 9.90 24.98
C ALA A 11 -7.85 9.77 25.56
N PRO A 12 -8.01 9.45 26.86
CA PRO A 12 -9.33 9.25 27.47
C PRO A 12 -10.06 10.57 27.73
N ALA A 13 -11.39 10.53 27.73
CA ALA A 13 -12.23 11.65 28.12
C ALA A 13 -12.14 11.96 29.63
N SER A 14 -12.20 13.24 29.99
CA SER A 14 -12.41 13.71 31.37
C SER A 14 -13.86 14.15 31.56
N SER A 15 -14.41 13.91 32.75
CA SER A 15 -15.79 14.21 33.15
C SER A 15 -15.91 15.49 34.00
N ALA A 16 -17.16 15.90 34.28
CA ALA A 16 -17.59 16.90 35.27
C ALA A 16 -17.32 18.40 34.95
N ASP A 17 -18.19 19.36 35.28
CA ASP A 17 -19.60 19.29 35.71
C ASP A 17 -20.36 20.63 35.54
N ASP A 18 -21.66 20.62 35.88
CA ASP A 18 -22.56 21.71 36.32
C ASP A 18 -23.24 22.73 35.36
N GLU A 19 -24.57 22.62 35.35
CA GLU A 19 -25.63 23.66 35.39
C GLU A 19 -25.54 25.01 34.63
N LYS A 20 -26.51 25.24 33.72
CA LYS A 20 -27.80 25.90 34.09
C LYS A 20 -28.91 25.86 33.02
N LYS A 21 -30.16 25.85 33.50
CA LYS A 21 -31.41 26.06 32.73
C LYS A 21 -32.06 27.37 33.22
N PRO A 22 -32.79 28.12 32.36
CA PRO A 22 -34.26 28.05 32.39
C PRO A 22 -34.90 28.09 30.98
N ALA A 23 -35.98 27.34 30.74
CA ALA A 23 -37.36 27.83 30.56
C ALA A 23 -37.57 28.68 29.28
N ASP A 24 -38.21 28.21 28.19
CA ASP A 24 -39.52 27.54 27.98
C ASP A 24 -40.54 28.50 27.32
N LYS A 25 -41.09 28.10 26.16
CA LYS A 25 -42.32 28.61 25.54
C LYS A 25 -42.76 27.77 24.32
N GLN A 26 -44.07 27.63 24.18
CA GLN A 26 -44.81 27.09 23.01
C GLN A 26 -44.72 28.08 21.82
N GLU A 27 -45.14 27.83 20.56
CA GLU A 27 -45.93 26.78 19.85
C GLU A 27 -45.61 26.90 18.31
N SER A 28 -46.13 26.18 17.31
CA SER A 28 -47.20 25.16 17.13
C SER A 28 -46.94 24.29 15.86
N ALA A 29 -47.91 23.48 15.41
CA ALA A 29 -47.97 22.84 14.08
C ALA A 29 -49.44 22.79 13.56
N PRO A 30 -49.69 22.70 12.23
CA PRO A 30 -49.98 21.42 11.53
C PRO A 30 -49.20 21.26 10.18
N ALA A 31 -48.93 20.07 9.64
CA ALA A 31 -49.79 19.11 8.88
C ALA A 31 -50.39 19.70 7.56
N GLU A 32 -50.52 19.00 6.41
CA GLU A 32 -50.53 17.54 6.11
C GLU A 32 -50.33 17.22 4.58
N LYS A 33 -49.93 15.96 4.27
CA LYS A 33 -50.09 15.11 3.02
C LYS A 33 -48.83 14.91 2.15
N ALA A 34 -48.32 13.68 1.91
CA ALA A 34 -48.85 12.51 1.15
C ALA A 34 -48.89 12.77 -0.38
N ALA A 35 -48.42 11.91 -1.31
CA ALA A 35 -47.86 10.53 -1.31
C ALA A 35 -47.05 10.28 -2.64
N GLU A 36 -46.49 9.13 -3.09
CA GLU A 36 -46.37 7.72 -2.62
C GLU A 36 -45.31 6.89 -3.45
N VAL A 37 -45.04 5.63 -3.05
CA VAL A 37 -44.43 4.46 -3.76
C VAL A 37 -43.21 4.60 -4.72
N LYS A 38 -42.08 3.95 -4.36
CA LYS A 38 -41.47 2.84 -5.17
C LYS A 38 -40.49 1.95 -4.39
N GLU A 39 -40.05 0.86 -5.02
CA GLU A 39 -39.71 -0.43 -4.39
C GLU A 39 -38.36 -1.01 -4.89
N ALA A 40 -37.82 -1.98 -4.13
CA ALA A 40 -36.64 -2.82 -4.39
C ALA A 40 -35.26 -2.13 -4.18
N ALA A 41 -34.20 -2.81 -3.71
CA ALA A 41 -34.06 -4.21 -3.27
C ALA A 41 -33.12 -4.32 -2.06
N LYS A 42 -33.29 -5.37 -1.24
CA LYS A 42 -32.29 -5.77 -0.23
C LYS A 42 -31.16 -6.58 -0.88
N SER A 43 -29.93 -6.32 -0.49
CA SER A 43 -28.80 -7.26 -0.65
C SER A 43 -28.49 -7.89 0.71
N GLU A 44 -28.37 -9.23 0.75
CA GLU A 44 -28.21 -9.97 1.99
C GLU A 44 -26.74 -10.22 2.35
N LYS A 45 -26.41 -10.05 3.63
CA LYS A 45 -25.10 -10.38 4.20
C LYS A 45 -25.09 -11.84 4.67
N PRO A 46 -24.15 -12.70 4.22
CA PRO A 46 -23.98 -14.04 4.78
C PRO A 46 -23.61 -13.98 6.27
N ALA A 47 -24.21 -14.84 7.08
CA ALA A 47 -24.02 -14.85 8.53
C ALA A 47 -22.71 -15.55 8.95
N GLN A 48 -22.20 -15.18 10.12
CA GLN A 48 -21.25 -16.00 10.86
C GLN A 48 -21.92 -17.30 11.34
N LYS A 49 -21.10 -18.33 11.52
CA LYS A 49 -21.38 -19.44 12.43
C LYS A 49 -20.20 -19.61 13.37
N ASP A 50 -20.45 -19.48 14.66
CA ASP A 50 -19.55 -19.93 15.71
C ASP A 50 -19.70 -21.45 15.87
N GLU A 51 -18.62 -22.16 16.20
CA GLU A 51 -18.73 -23.48 16.83
C GLU A 51 -17.51 -23.76 17.73
N ASP A 52 -17.70 -23.54 19.03
CA ASP A 52 -16.74 -23.87 20.08
C ASP A 52 -16.61 -25.39 20.27
N LYS A 53 -15.37 -25.90 20.42
CA LYS A 53 -15.02 -26.86 21.49
C LYS A 53 -13.54 -27.18 21.64
N LYS A 54 -13.11 -27.19 22.90
CA LYS A 54 -11.82 -27.67 23.43
C LYS A 54 -12.11 -28.76 24.49
N PRO A 55 -11.27 -29.80 24.60
CA PRO A 55 -10.71 -30.20 25.90
C PRO A 55 -9.17 -30.38 25.79
N GLU A 56 -8.34 -29.80 26.67
CA GLU A 56 -7.96 -30.36 28.00
C GLU A 56 -7.37 -31.78 27.88
N ALA A 57 -6.05 -32.01 27.75
CA ALA A 57 -4.87 -31.66 28.56
C ALA A 57 -4.54 -32.63 29.71
N LYS A 58 -3.35 -33.27 29.67
CA LYS A 58 -2.45 -33.44 30.84
C LYS A 58 -1.08 -34.12 30.56
N LYS A 59 -0.10 -33.64 31.35
CA LYS A 59 1.11 -34.28 31.89
C LYS A 59 2.36 -34.53 31.03
N GLU A 60 3.49 -34.27 31.70
CA GLU A 60 4.88 -34.60 31.36
C GLU A 60 5.23 -36.04 31.81
N GLU A 61 6.33 -36.60 31.28
CA GLU A 61 7.34 -37.27 32.13
C GLU A 61 8.72 -37.39 31.40
N LYS A 62 9.73 -38.01 32.05
CA LYS A 62 11.16 -37.64 31.88
C LYS A 62 12.05 -38.62 31.09
N LYS A 63 13.16 -38.04 30.58
CA LYS A 63 14.41 -38.65 30.08
C LYS A 63 15.00 -39.68 31.09
N PRO A 64 15.64 -40.78 30.64
CA PRO A 64 17.11 -40.82 30.48
C PRO A 64 17.51 -41.54 29.16
N GLU A 65 18.54 -41.18 28.38
CA GLU A 65 19.96 -40.89 28.67
C GLU A 65 20.77 -42.09 29.19
N ALA A 66 21.44 -42.80 28.27
CA ALA A 66 22.38 -43.90 28.55
C ALA A 66 23.70 -43.73 27.76
N LYS A 67 24.81 -44.19 28.34
CA LYS A 67 26.17 -43.73 28.03
C LYS A 67 26.85 -44.45 26.86
N LYS A 68 27.73 -43.71 26.15
CA LYS A 68 28.77 -44.23 25.25
C LYS A 68 29.82 -45.06 26.03
N PRO A 69 30.34 -46.16 25.47
CA PRO A 69 31.65 -46.70 25.82
C PRO A 69 32.61 -46.78 24.63
N GLU A 70 33.89 -46.49 24.90
CA GLU A 70 35.09 -46.67 24.07
C GLU A 70 36.27 -46.88 25.05
N PRO A 71 37.45 -47.37 24.62
CA PRO A 71 37.77 -48.22 23.47
C PRO A 71 38.56 -49.48 23.89
N LYS A 72 38.93 -50.35 22.95
CA LYS A 72 40.07 -51.29 23.13
C LYS A 72 40.89 -51.41 21.83
N LYS A 73 42.22 -51.44 21.98
CA LYS A 73 43.19 -51.71 20.90
C LYS A 73 43.54 -53.20 20.84
N ALA A 74 43.90 -53.69 19.65
CA ALA A 74 44.75 -54.84 19.44
C ALA A 74 45.48 -54.71 18.10
N ASP A 75 46.78 -55.01 18.05
CA ASP A 75 47.62 -54.84 16.86
C ASP A 75 47.78 -56.14 16.06
N LYS A 76 47.93 -56.06 14.72
CA LYS A 76 49.20 -56.41 14.03
C LYS A 76 49.15 -56.40 12.49
N LYS A 77 50.33 -56.13 11.94
CA LYS A 77 50.88 -56.51 10.62
C LYS A 77 50.10 -56.17 9.34
N ALA A 78 50.63 -55.11 8.71
CA ALA A 78 50.95 -55.01 7.29
C ALA A 78 50.87 -56.28 6.43
N ASP A 79 50.39 -56.07 5.19
CA ASP A 79 51.11 -56.51 4.00
C ASP A 79 51.19 -55.35 2.98
N LYS A 80 52.13 -55.38 2.04
CA LYS A 80 52.25 -54.38 0.96
C LYS A 80 51.71 -54.95 -0.35
N ALA A 81 50.68 -54.33 -0.91
CA ALA A 81 50.28 -54.53 -2.30
C ALA A 81 50.22 -53.17 -3.01
N GLU A 82 51.09 -52.97 -3.98
CA GLU A 82 51.05 -51.80 -4.86
C GLU A 82 49.99 -52.06 -5.94
N MET A 83 49.01 -51.16 -6.06
CA MET A 83 48.05 -51.15 -7.16
C MET A 83 48.02 -49.74 -7.76
N ASN A 84 48.11 -49.67 -9.09
CA ASN A 84 48.08 -48.40 -9.80
C ASN A 84 46.71 -47.74 -9.65
N GLU A 85 46.66 -46.53 -9.07
CA GLU A 85 45.52 -45.65 -9.28
C GLU A 85 45.56 -45.12 -10.71
N GLU A 86 44.72 -45.68 -11.58
CA GLU A 86 44.44 -45.05 -12.87
C GLU A 86 43.87 -43.65 -12.62
N ASN A 87 44.59 -42.64 -13.13
CA ASN A 87 44.35 -41.22 -12.82
C ASN A 87 43.09 -40.70 -13.53
N LYS A 88 41.92 -41.14 -13.08
CA LYS A 88 40.62 -40.55 -13.43
C LYS A 88 40.52 -39.16 -12.82
N LYS A 89 40.96 -38.18 -13.61
CA LYS A 89 40.70 -36.75 -13.42
C LYS A 89 39.25 -36.58 -12.92
N PRO A 90 39.01 -35.94 -11.76
CA PRO A 90 37.65 -35.69 -11.29
C PRO A 90 36.87 -34.91 -12.35
N GLU A 91 35.67 -35.39 -12.68
CA GLU A 91 34.72 -34.60 -13.45
C GLU A 91 34.28 -33.42 -12.57
N GLU A 92 34.76 -32.22 -12.91
CA GLU A 92 34.38 -31.00 -12.22
C GLU A 92 32.86 -30.81 -12.35
N LYS A 93 32.14 -31.06 -11.25
CA LYS A 93 30.69 -30.82 -11.20
C LYS A 93 30.42 -29.38 -11.66
N PRO A 94 29.49 -29.15 -12.60
CA PRO A 94 29.30 -27.84 -13.20
C PRO A 94 29.03 -26.81 -12.10
N VAL A 95 29.84 -25.75 -12.08
CA VAL A 95 29.73 -24.68 -11.07
C VAL A 95 28.42 -23.92 -11.29
N VAL A 96 27.39 -24.33 -10.55
CA VAL A 96 26.09 -23.68 -10.52
C VAL A 96 26.31 -22.21 -10.11
N LYS A 97 25.80 -21.29 -10.92
CA LYS A 97 25.85 -19.85 -10.63
C LYS A 97 24.49 -19.39 -10.09
N SER A 98 24.50 -18.34 -9.28
CA SER A 98 23.24 -17.71 -8.86
C SER A 98 22.52 -17.13 -10.08
N VAL A 99 21.19 -17.24 -10.13
CA VAL A 99 20.37 -16.60 -11.17
C VAL A 99 20.25 -15.08 -10.97
N PHE A 100 20.73 -14.54 -9.85
CA PHE A 100 20.75 -13.12 -9.54
C PHE A 100 22.16 -12.53 -9.73
N PRO A 101 22.40 -11.67 -10.73
CA PRO A 101 23.68 -10.99 -10.91
C PRO A 101 23.86 -9.84 -9.90
N ASP A 102 22.78 -9.11 -9.59
CA ASP A 102 22.76 -8.06 -8.57
C ASP A 102 22.85 -8.69 -7.16
N LYS A 103 23.89 -8.33 -6.41
CA LYS A 103 24.15 -8.90 -5.07
C LYS A 103 23.27 -8.36 -3.96
N ALA A 104 22.71 -7.16 -4.12
CA ALA A 104 21.76 -6.60 -3.17
C ALA A 104 20.39 -7.29 -3.34
N LEU A 105 20.00 -7.59 -4.58
CA LEU A 105 18.79 -8.37 -4.87
C LEU A 105 18.97 -9.83 -4.47
N GLU A 106 20.11 -10.43 -4.78
CA GLU A 106 20.44 -11.81 -4.38
C GLU A 106 20.33 -11.98 -2.86
N SER A 107 20.87 -11.03 -2.08
CA SER A 107 20.72 -10.99 -0.62
C SER A 107 19.26 -10.79 -0.16
N ALA A 108 18.46 -10.00 -0.87
CA ALA A 108 17.03 -9.84 -0.59
C ALA A 108 16.22 -11.13 -0.84
N VAL A 109 16.51 -11.84 -1.93
CA VAL A 109 15.88 -13.11 -2.27
C VAL A 109 16.35 -14.24 -1.35
N ARG A 110 17.65 -14.26 -1.00
CA ARG A 110 18.26 -15.24 -0.09
C ARG A 110 17.55 -15.31 1.26
N ALA A 111 17.04 -14.19 1.78
CA ALA A 111 16.28 -14.15 3.03
C ALA A 111 14.99 -14.98 3.00
N GLU A 112 14.34 -15.07 1.85
CA GLU A 112 13.07 -15.79 1.64
C GLU A 112 13.31 -17.27 1.21
N VAL A 113 14.51 -17.60 0.70
CA VAL A 113 14.94 -18.98 0.39
C VAL A 113 15.43 -19.68 1.66
N PHE A 114 14.50 -20.18 2.48
CA PHE A 114 14.76 -20.79 3.79
C PHE A 114 15.88 -21.85 3.83
N ALA A 115 16.07 -22.62 2.76
CA ALA A 115 17.11 -23.65 2.67
C ALA A 115 18.55 -23.08 2.55
N LYS A 116 18.70 -21.86 1.99
CA LYS A 116 19.99 -21.25 1.64
C LYS A 116 20.25 -19.90 2.34
N ARG A 117 19.30 -19.42 3.15
CA ARG A 117 19.40 -18.13 3.86
C ARG A 117 20.56 -17.98 4.86
N HIS A 118 21.23 -19.09 5.21
CA HIS A 118 22.31 -19.16 6.19
C HIS A 118 23.58 -19.86 5.64
N ASN A 119 23.71 -19.97 4.32
CA ASN A 119 24.89 -20.49 3.63
C ASN A 119 25.21 -19.65 2.38
N ASP A 120 26.32 -19.94 1.71
CA ASP A 120 26.74 -19.30 0.47
C ASP A 120 26.38 -20.12 -0.79
N GLU A 121 25.46 -21.09 -0.68
CA GLU A 121 25.09 -21.92 -1.83
C GLU A 121 24.39 -21.09 -2.92
N PRO A 122 24.75 -21.24 -4.20
CA PRO A 122 24.10 -20.54 -5.31
C PRO A 122 22.57 -20.70 -5.33
N ILE A 123 21.85 -19.61 -5.52
CA ILE A 123 20.38 -19.62 -5.67
C ILE A 123 20.02 -19.93 -7.13
N THR A 124 19.29 -21.00 -7.34
CA THR A 124 18.84 -21.46 -8.66
C THR A 124 17.40 -21.02 -8.94
N ALA A 125 16.91 -21.25 -10.17
CA ALA A 125 15.52 -20.97 -10.53
C ALA A 125 14.53 -21.82 -9.71
N GLU A 126 14.91 -23.06 -9.37
CA GLU A 126 14.09 -24.01 -8.62
C GLU A 126 13.89 -23.58 -7.16
N ASP A 127 14.91 -22.98 -6.53
CA ASP A 127 14.82 -22.43 -5.17
C ASP A 127 13.75 -21.33 -5.07
N VAL A 128 13.66 -20.48 -6.10
CA VAL A 128 12.84 -19.26 -6.09
C VAL A 128 11.48 -19.41 -6.75
N ALA A 129 11.25 -20.47 -7.55
CA ALA A 129 9.96 -20.71 -8.23
C ALA A 129 8.73 -20.70 -7.30
N LYS A 130 8.94 -20.93 -5.99
CA LYS A 130 7.90 -21.01 -4.95
C LYS A 130 7.88 -19.84 -3.95
N ILE A 131 8.81 -18.88 -4.00
CA ILE A 131 8.73 -17.71 -3.10
C ILE A 131 7.55 -16.83 -3.50
N SER A 132 6.78 -16.37 -2.51
CA SER A 132 5.61 -15.50 -2.70
C SER A 132 5.92 -14.03 -2.45
N ARG A 133 7.10 -13.71 -1.92
CA ARG A 133 7.53 -12.37 -1.51
C ARG A 133 9.02 -12.15 -1.78
N VAL A 134 9.41 -10.89 -1.99
CA VAL A 134 10.80 -10.39 -1.86
C VAL A 134 10.76 -9.03 -1.15
N VAL A 135 11.68 -8.79 -0.19
CA VAL A 135 11.82 -7.50 0.52
C VAL A 135 13.28 -7.03 0.53
N GLY A 136 13.51 -5.83 0.01
CA GLY A 136 14.84 -5.30 -0.30
C GLY A 136 14.97 -3.78 -0.20
N THR A 137 14.13 -3.13 0.61
CA THR A 137 14.14 -1.69 0.88
C THR A 137 15.54 -1.18 1.24
N GLY A 138 16.00 -0.09 0.62
CA GLY A 138 17.24 0.61 1.02
C GLY A 138 18.56 -0.10 0.69
N LYS A 139 18.56 -1.14 -0.17
CA LYS A 139 19.74 -2.00 -0.38
C LYS A 139 20.68 -1.57 -1.53
N GLY A 140 20.29 -0.57 -2.33
CA GLY A 140 21.07 -0.13 -3.50
C GLY A 140 20.97 -1.03 -4.73
N ILE A 141 19.89 -1.81 -4.82
CA ILE A 141 19.54 -2.69 -5.95
C ILE A 141 19.39 -1.87 -7.23
N GLN A 142 19.94 -2.37 -8.32
CA GLN A 142 19.94 -1.71 -9.64
C GLN A 142 19.25 -2.56 -10.71
N SER A 143 19.33 -3.89 -10.61
CA SER A 143 18.71 -4.80 -11.57
C SER A 143 17.73 -5.76 -10.91
N LEU A 144 16.60 -6.01 -11.57
CA LEU A 144 15.61 -7.02 -11.19
C LEU A 144 15.90 -8.41 -11.79
N GLU A 145 17.00 -8.56 -12.52
CA GLU A 145 17.37 -9.79 -13.22
C GLU A 145 17.46 -11.00 -12.26
N GLY A 146 16.79 -12.08 -12.64
CA GLY A 146 16.56 -13.28 -11.83
C GLY A 146 15.13 -13.37 -11.29
N LEU A 147 14.42 -12.24 -11.09
CA LEU A 147 13.03 -12.27 -10.59
C LEU A 147 12.06 -12.95 -11.57
N GLN A 148 12.36 -13.01 -12.86
CA GLN A 148 11.57 -13.75 -13.85
C GLN A 148 11.40 -15.24 -13.51
N HIS A 149 12.27 -15.81 -12.67
CA HIS A 149 12.17 -17.19 -12.19
C HIS A 149 11.21 -17.36 -10.99
N CYS A 150 10.86 -16.29 -10.29
CA CYS A 150 10.00 -16.28 -9.10
C CYS A 150 8.51 -16.44 -9.46
N LYS A 151 8.12 -17.52 -10.15
CA LYS A 151 6.77 -17.70 -10.73
C LYS A 151 5.60 -17.72 -9.73
N SER A 152 5.88 -17.78 -8.43
CA SER A 152 4.86 -17.69 -7.36
C SER A 152 4.79 -16.32 -6.67
N LEU A 153 5.59 -15.34 -7.11
CA LEU A 153 5.73 -14.03 -6.47
C LEU A 153 4.41 -13.24 -6.51
N MET A 154 4.01 -12.71 -5.34
CA MET A 154 2.78 -11.97 -5.12
C MET A 154 3.05 -10.58 -4.51
N LEU A 155 4.12 -10.42 -3.73
CA LEU A 155 4.53 -9.15 -3.13
C LEU A 155 5.99 -8.81 -3.44
N ILE A 156 6.23 -7.57 -3.88
CA ILE A 156 7.55 -6.95 -4.02
C ILE A 156 7.58 -5.70 -3.16
N ASP A 157 8.58 -5.57 -2.29
CA ASP A 157 8.95 -4.32 -1.62
C ASP A 157 10.45 -4.09 -1.88
N LEU A 158 10.74 -3.13 -2.76
CA LEU A 158 12.08 -2.74 -3.19
C LEU A 158 12.21 -1.20 -3.22
N ALA A 159 11.57 -0.49 -2.30
CA ALA A 159 11.71 0.97 -2.23
C ALA A 159 13.14 1.42 -1.84
N ASP A 160 13.46 2.69 -2.04
CA ASP A 160 14.77 3.29 -1.71
C ASP A 160 15.96 2.57 -2.40
N ASN A 161 15.83 2.32 -3.70
CA ASN A 161 16.82 1.60 -4.51
C ASN A 161 17.20 2.43 -5.76
N LYS A 162 17.70 1.78 -6.81
CA LYS A 162 18.20 2.42 -8.04
C LYS A 162 17.71 1.66 -9.28
N ILE A 163 16.51 1.08 -9.20
CA ILE A 163 15.90 0.28 -10.25
C ILE A 163 15.42 1.21 -11.37
N GLU A 164 15.85 0.91 -12.60
CA GLU A 164 15.47 1.61 -13.83
C GLU A 164 14.60 0.72 -14.74
N ASP A 165 14.86 -0.60 -14.79
CA ASP A 165 14.17 -1.57 -15.66
C ASP A 165 13.23 -2.52 -14.88
N LEU A 166 12.00 -2.67 -15.39
CA LEU A 166 10.97 -3.57 -14.86
C LEU A 166 10.73 -4.81 -15.74
N SER A 167 11.46 -4.98 -16.84
CA SER A 167 11.32 -6.13 -17.75
C SER A 167 11.39 -7.51 -17.05
N PRO A 168 12.27 -7.74 -16.06
CA PRO A 168 12.33 -9.04 -15.36
C PRO A 168 11.06 -9.41 -14.56
N ILE A 169 10.15 -8.47 -14.27
CA ILE A 169 8.89 -8.76 -13.56
C ILE A 169 7.66 -8.81 -14.47
N ALA A 170 7.80 -8.54 -15.78
CA ALA A 170 6.69 -8.39 -16.71
C ALA A 170 5.74 -9.60 -16.81
N ASP A 171 6.27 -10.82 -16.66
CA ASP A 171 5.50 -12.07 -16.72
C ASP A 171 5.13 -12.66 -15.36
N LEU A 172 5.34 -11.91 -14.27
CA LEU A 172 4.93 -12.34 -12.92
C LEU A 172 3.45 -12.01 -12.68
N LYS A 173 2.56 -12.58 -13.49
CA LYS A 173 1.09 -12.31 -13.51
C LYS A 173 0.34 -12.63 -12.21
N ARG A 174 1.05 -13.03 -11.15
CA ARG A 174 0.55 -13.26 -9.78
C ARG A 174 0.85 -12.10 -8.82
N LEU A 175 1.60 -11.08 -9.24
CA LEU A 175 1.86 -9.88 -8.44
C LEU A 175 0.56 -9.16 -8.08
N GLN A 176 0.40 -8.87 -6.79
CA GLN A 176 -0.77 -8.21 -6.19
C GLN A 176 -0.37 -6.93 -5.45
N SER A 177 0.84 -6.87 -4.90
CA SER A 177 1.38 -5.70 -4.19
C SER A 177 2.81 -5.43 -4.67
N VAL A 178 3.04 -4.26 -5.25
CA VAL A 178 4.36 -3.85 -5.76
C VAL A 178 4.70 -2.46 -5.23
N THR A 179 5.73 -2.39 -4.40
CA THR A 179 6.27 -1.16 -3.84
C THR A 179 7.70 -0.95 -4.37
N LEU A 180 7.84 0.11 -5.17
CA LEU A 180 9.04 0.53 -5.91
C LEU A 180 9.30 2.03 -5.71
N ALA A 181 8.80 2.62 -4.62
CA ALA A 181 9.01 4.03 -4.30
C ALA A 181 10.50 4.40 -4.21
N ASN A 182 10.86 5.65 -4.49
CA ASN A 182 12.24 6.16 -4.44
C ASN A 182 13.20 5.28 -5.26
N ASN A 183 12.93 5.19 -6.56
CA ASN A 183 13.75 4.51 -7.56
C ASN A 183 13.99 5.47 -8.76
N LYS A 184 14.15 4.96 -9.98
CA LYS A 184 14.40 5.75 -11.19
C LYS A 184 13.53 5.29 -12.38
N ILE A 185 12.34 4.80 -12.08
CA ILE A 185 11.47 4.18 -13.08
C ILE A 185 10.86 5.30 -13.95
N ALA A 186 11.13 5.24 -15.25
CA ALA A 186 10.62 6.21 -16.24
C ALA A 186 9.43 5.67 -17.07
N SER A 187 9.18 4.36 -17.08
CA SER A 187 8.01 3.76 -17.71
C SER A 187 7.47 2.55 -16.92
N LEU A 188 6.15 2.34 -17.02
CA LEU A 188 5.42 1.19 -16.48
C LEU A 188 5.02 0.17 -17.56
N ASP A 189 5.49 0.31 -18.81
CA ASP A 189 5.13 -0.61 -19.91
C ASP A 189 5.32 -2.11 -19.56
N PRO A 190 6.41 -2.53 -18.88
CA PRO A 190 6.58 -3.94 -18.52
C PRO A 190 5.50 -4.49 -17.58
N VAL A 191 4.87 -3.63 -16.76
CA VAL A 191 3.83 -4.06 -15.81
C VAL A 191 2.40 -3.97 -16.37
N ALA A 192 2.19 -3.48 -17.60
CA ALA A 192 0.86 -3.22 -18.19
C ALA A 192 -0.12 -4.41 -18.15
N GLU A 193 0.39 -5.64 -18.30
CA GLU A 193 -0.41 -6.87 -18.30
C GLU A 193 -0.49 -7.57 -16.93
N LEU A 194 -0.05 -6.93 -15.85
CA LEU A 194 -0.14 -7.44 -14.47
C LEU A 194 -1.52 -7.20 -13.84
N VAL A 195 -2.58 -7.61 -14.53
CA VAL A 195 -4.00 -7.35 -14.17
C VAL A 195 -4.47 -7.93 -12.81
N ALA A 196 -3.62 -8.68 -12.11
CA ALA A 196 -3.83 -9.16 -10.74
C ALA A 196 -3.46 -8.12 -9.65
N MET A 197 -2.79 -7.03 -10.04
CA MET A 197 -2.29 -5.99 -9.14
C MET A 197 -3.42 -5.29 -8.38
N GLN A 198 -3.20 -5.02 -7.09
CA GLN A 198 -4.14 -4.39 -6.16
C GLN A 198 -3.53 -3.19 -5.45
N LEU A 199 -2.23 -3.26 -5.13
CA LEU A 199 -1.43 -2.13 -4.66
C LEU A 199 -0.25 -1.91 -5.60
N LEU A 200 -0.11 -0.67 -6.07
CA LEU A 200 1.09 -0.17 -6.74
C LEU A 200 1.56 1.10 -6.05
N ASP A 201 2.82 1.12 -5.63
CA ASP A 201 3.51 2.31 -5.16
C ASP A 201 4.78 2.52 -5.99
N VAL A 202 4.80 3.61 -6.73
CA VAL A 202 5.90 4.08 -7.60
C VAL A 202 6.18 5.55 -7.32
N SER A 203 5.93 6.00 -6.08
CA SER A 203 6.21 7.37 -5.64
C SER A 203 7.72 7.71 -5.72
N GLY A 204 8.11 8.96 -5.92
CA GLY A 204 9.53 9.34 -6.01
C GLY A 204 10.26 8.64 -7.17
N ASN A 205 9.71 8.74 -8.37
CA ASN A 205 10.25 8.16 -9.61
C ASN A 205 10.22 9.20 -10.75
N GLU A 206 10.42 8.78 -12.00
CA GLU A 206 10.57 9.69 -13.14
C GLU A 206 9.40 9.63 -14.14
N LEU A 207 8.24 9.11 -13.72
CA LEU A 207 7.09 8.83 -14.58
C LEU A 207 6.42 10.09 -15.13
N THR A 208 6.09 10.06 -16.42
CA THR A 208 5.35 11.13 -17.13
C THR A 208 3.96 10.70 -17.62
N SER A 209 3.66 9.40 -17.62
CA SER A 209 2.34 8.85 -17.95
C SER A 209 1.99 7.63 -17.10
N LEU A 210 0.70 7.35 -16.98
CA LEU A 210 0.11 6.17 -16.35
C LEU A 210 -0.61 5.24 -17.35
N ASP A 211 -0.46 5.44 -18.67
CA ASP A 211 -1.15 4.64 -19.71
C ASP A 211 -1.09 3.11 -19.51
N PRO A 212 0.05 2.51 -19.07
CA PRO A 212 0.13 1.08 -18.76
C PRO A 212 -0.86 0.60 -17.68
N LEU A 213 -1.34 1.48 -16.80
CA LEU A 213 -2.26 1.14 -15.72
C LEU A 213 -3.71 0.96 -16.19
N ALA A 214 -4.08 1.43 -17.38
CA ALA A 214 -5.48 1.48 -17.85
C ALA A 214 -6.21 0.11 -17.89
N LYS A 215 -5.46 -1.01 -17.87
CA LYS A 215 -6.01 -2.38 -17.82
C LYS A 215 -6.12 -2.97 -16.41
N MET A 216 -5.55 -2.32 -15.39
CA MET A 216 -5.43 -2.83 -14.02
C MET A 216 -6.75 -2.72 -13.23
N SER A 217 -7.82 -3.31 -13.76
CA SER A 217 -9.17 -3.28 -13.19
C SER A 217 -9.33 -3.92 -11.80
N ASN A 218 -8.25 -4.40 -11.16
CA ASN A 218 -8.21 -4.86 -9.77
C ASN A 218 -7.40 -3.95 -8.83
N LEU A 219 -6.82 -2.87 -9.35
CA LEU A 219 -6.08 -1.88 -8.59
C LEU A 219 -7.02 -1.18 -7.59
N ARG A 220 -6.52 -1.02 -6.37
CA ARG A 220 -7.24 -0.49 -5.20
C ARG A 220 -6.48 0.67 -4.57
N THR A 221 -5.17 0.51 -4.46
CA THR A 221 -4.27 1.49 -3.86
C THR A 221 -3.21 1.85 -4.88
N LEU A 222 -3.12 3.14 -5.22
CA LEU A 222 -2.16 3.66 -6.17
C LEU A 222 -1.44 4.88 -5.58
N TYR A 223 -0.13 4.76 -5.41
CA TYR A 223 0.72 5.87 -4.98
C TYR A 223 1.71 6.21 -6.10
N VAL A 224 1.60 7.44 -6.61
CA VAL A 224 2.38 7.99 -7.73
C VAL A 224 2.93 9.39 -7.37
N ALA A 225 3.13 9.64 -6.08
CA ALA A 225 3.58 10.93 -5.57
C ALA A 225 5.00 11.28 -6.06
N ASP A 226 5.37 12.56 -6.08
CA ASP A 226 6.71 13.05 -6.48
C ASP A 226 7.18 12.41 -7.81
N ASN A 227 6.37 12.59 -8.86
CA ASN A 227 6.64 12.18 -10.24
C ASN A 227 6.44 13.40 -11.17
N LYS A 228 6.28 13.19 -12.49
CA LYS A 228 6.19 14.25 -13.51
C LYS A 228 4.87 14.15 -14.30
N LEU A 229 3.80 13.70 -13.64
CA LEU A 229 2.50 13.45 -14.25
C LEU A 229 1.73 14.75 -14.49
N THR A 230 1.13 14.90 -15.67
CA THR A 230 0.29 16.05 -16.05
C THR A 230 -1.20 15.70 -16.15
N SER A 231 -1.55 14.41 -16.22
CA SER A 231 -2.94 13.92 -16.22
C SER A 231 -3.07 12.59 -15.46
N LEU A 232 -4.32 12.27 -15.07
CA LEU A 232 -4.74 11.01 -14.49
C LEU A 232 -5.72 10.23 -15.41
N ASP A 233 -5.87 10.60 -16.68
CA ASP A 233 -6.85 9.99 -17.60
C ASP A 233 -6.86 8.44 -17.63
N PRO A 234 -5.69 7.74 -17.58
CA PRO A 234 -5.67 6.27 -17.53
C PRO A 234 -6.39 5.65 -16.33
N LEU A 235 -6.62 6.42 -15.26
CA LEU A 235 -7.32 5.96 -14.05
C LEU A 235 -8.85 5.99 -14.19
N ALA A 236 -9.41 6.67 -15.21
CA ALA A 236 -10.87 6.87 -15.34
C ALA A 236 -11.69 5.56 -15.45
N GLY A 237 -11.05 4.44 -15.83
CA GLY A 237 -11.67 3.11 -15.84
C GLY A 237 -11.46 2.28 -14.57
N LEU A 238 -10.61 2.72 -13.64
CA LEU A 238 -10.12 1.93 -12.50
C LEU A 238 -10.99 2.13 -11.25
N ASN A 239 -12.29 1.91 -11.41
CA ASN A 239 -13.35 2.20 -10.43
C ASN A 239 -13.27 1.46 -9.06
N LYS A 240 -12.26 0.61 -8.84
CA LYS A 240 -11.99 -0.04 -7.55
C LYS A 240 -10.92 0.68 -6.70
N ILE A 241 -10.30 1.74 -7.22
CA ILE A 241 -9.39 2.58 -6.45
C ILE A 241 -10.16 3.24 -5.30
N TRP A 242 -9.67 3.01 -4.08
CA TRP A 242 -10.20 3.57 -2.82
C TRP A 242 -9.17 4.47 -2.12
N SER A 243 -7.88 4.31 -2.45
CA SER A 243 -6.80 5.20 -1.96
C SER A 243 -5.90 5.60 -3.12
N LEU A 244 -5.75 6.91 -3.34
CA LEU A 244 -4.90 7.52 -4.35
C LEU A 244 -4.01 8.61 -3.74
N ASP A 245 -2.70 8.50 -3.92
CA ASP A 245 -1.73 9.58 -3.72
C ASP A 245 -1.13 9.95 -5.07
N ALA A 246 -1.32 11.21 -5.46
CA ALA A 246 -0.73 11.83 -6.64
C ALA A 246 -0.09 13.19 -6.32
N ALA A 247 0.31 13.42 -5.07
CA ALA A 247 0.95 14.67 -4.66
C ALA A 247 2.30 14.92 -5.34
N GLY A 248 2.76 16.18 -5.39
CA GLY A 248 4.07 16.53 -5.96
C GLY A 248 4.18 16.21 -7.46
N ASN A 249 3.13 16.48 -8.23
CA ASN A 249 3.06 16.28 -9.67
C ASN A 249 2.68 17.60 -10.38
N GLU A 250 2.38 17.56 -11.69
CA GLU A 250 2.01 18.71 -12.50
C GLU A 250 0.52 18.71 -12.92
N LEU A 251 -0.34 17.99 -12.19
CA LEU A 251 -1.75 17.82 -12.52
C LEU A 251 -2.51 19.16 -12.50
N THR A 252 -3.36 19.40 -13.51
CA THR A 252 -4.17 20.63 -13.62
C THR A 252 -5.68 20.39 -13.45
N SER A 253 -6.15 19.15 -13.63
CA SER A 253 -7.56 18.76 -13.46
C SER A 253 -7.70 17.46 -12.66
N LEU A 254 -8.91 17.25 -12.13
CA LEU A 254 -9.36 16.06 -11.41
C LEU A 254 -10.50 15.31 -12.16
N ASP A 255 -10.79 15.63 -13.42
CA ASP A 255 -11.89 15.00 -14.20
C ASP A 255 -11.87 13.44 -14.20
N PRO A 256 -10.70 12.75 -14.26
CA PRO A 256 -10.63 11.29 -14.14
C PRO A 256 -11.03 10.77 -12.75
N VAL A 257 -10.75 11.56 -11.71
CA VAL A 257 -11.07 11.23 -10.30
C VAL A 257 -12.59 11.19 -10.09
N ALA A 258 -13.37 11.95 -10.87
CA ALA A 258 -14.84 11.88 -10.91
C ALA A 258 -15.43 10.57 -11.48
N LYS A 259 -14.61 9.53 -11.65
CA LYS A 259 -15.01 8.15 -11.99
C LYS A 259 -14.61 7.14 -10.92
N LEU A 260 -13.80 7.55 -9.95
CA LEU A 260 -13.32 6.70 -8.84
C LEU A 260 -14.38 6.67 -7.71
N GLY A 261 -15.55 6.11 -8.01
CA GLY A 261 -16.72 6.15 -7.11
C GLY A 261 -16.58 5.42 -5.77
N TRP A 262 -15.43 4.77 -5.49
CA TRP A 262 -15.08 4.13 -4.21
C TRP A 262 -13.94 4.86 -3.48
N LEU A 263 -13.54 6.05 -3.93
CA LEU A 263 -12.39 6.79 -3.39
C LEU A 263 -12.66 7.35 -1.98
N THR A 264 -12.05 6.72 -0.97
CA THR A 264 -12.12 7.15 0.43
C THR A 264 -10.98 8.09 0.80
N THR A 265 -9.81 7.93 0.17
CA THR A 265 -8.59 8.69 0.46
C THR A 265 -8.01 9.29 -0.81
N LEU A 266 -7.84 10.62 -0.84
CA LEU A 266 -7.21 11.36 -1.92
C LEU A 266 -6.15 12.33 -1.38
N GLU A 267 -4.91 12.13 -1.79
CA GLU A 267 -3.77 13.03 -1.57
C GLU A 267 -3.33 13.62 -2.91
N ILE A 268 -3.42 14.95 -3.03
CA ILE A 268 -3.15 15.74 -4.25
C ILE A 268 -2.28 16.97 -3.98
N SER A 269 -1.62 17.06 -2.82
CA SER A 269 -0.72 18.16 -2.44
C SER A 269 0.25 18.59 -3.56
N ASP A 270 0.69 19.85 -3.55
CA ASP A 270 1.77 20.36 -4.41
C ASP A 270 1.56 20.07 -5.92
N ASN A 271 0.34 20.32 -6.41
CA ASN A 271 -0.05 20.20 -7.82
C ASN A 271 -0.53 21.56 -8.39
N LYS A 272 -1.01 21.57 -9.64
CA LYS A 272 -1.45 22.76 -10.38
C LYS A 272 -2.98 22.82 -10.54
N ILE A 273 -3.73 22.13 -9.67
CA ILE A 273 -5.17 21.95 -9.78
C ILE A 273 -5.91 23.26 -9.46
N THR A 274 -6.73 23.73 -10.40
CA THR A 274 -7.45 25.02 -10.30
C THR A 274 -8.91 24.90 -9.86
N SER A 275 -9.46 23.67 -9.79
CA SER A 275 -10.85 23.43 -9.41
C SER A 275 -11.03 22.10 -8.67
N LEU A 276 -11.95 22.08 -7.71
CA LEU A 276 -12.38 20.89 -6.97
C LEU A 276 -13.74 20.32 -7.47
N GLU A 277 -14.34 20.93 -8.49
CA GLU A 277 -15.65 20.52 -9.05
C GLU A 277 -15.77 19.01 -9.37
N PRO A 278 -14.74 18.31 -9.92
CA PRO A 278 -14.84 16.88 -10.18
C PRO A 278 -15.10 16.02 -8.93
N LEU A 279 -14.69 16.48 -7.74
CA LEU A 279 -14.88 15.78 -6.48
C LEU A 279 -16.34 15.72 -6.04
N THR A 280 -17.21 16.60 -6.54
CA THR A 280 -18.66 16.62 -6.19
C THR A 280 -19.41 15.33 -6.52
N SER A 281 -18.81 14.48 -7.35
CA SER A 281 -19.33 13.14 -7.70
C SER A 281 -18.97 12.04 -6.69
N LEU A 282 -18.04 12.29 -5.77
CA LEU A 282 -17.60 11.33 -4.75
C LEU A 282 -18.56 11.33 -3.56
N ASN A 283 -18.83 10.15 -3.02
CA ASN A 283 -19.87 9.93 -2.01
C ASN A 283 -19.39 9.20 -0.75
N ASP A 284 -18.14 8.73 -0.74
CA ASP A 284 -17.55 7.92 0.33
C ASP A 284 -16.16 8.47 0.74
N LEU A 285 -15.89 9.77 0.48
CA LEU A 285 -14.59 10.40 0.71
C LEU A 285 -14.40 10.75 2.21
N ASP A 286 -13.53 10.00 2.88
CA ASP A 286 -13.16 10.17 4.30
C ASP A 286 -11.97 11.13 4.50
N MET A 287 -11.10 11.27 3.50
CA MET A 287 -9.85 12.03 3.61
C MET A 287 -9.46 12.70 2.29
N LEU A 288 -9.31 14.02 2.32
CA LEU A 288 -8.76 14.86 1.26
C LEU A 288 -7.55 15.65 1.79
N ILE A 289 -6.40 15.53 1.14
CA ILE A 289 -5.20 16.32 1.44
C ILE A 289 -4.84 17.12 0.19
N ALA A 290 -4.87 18.45 0.30
CA ALA A 290 -4.74 19.35 -0.86
C ALA A 290 -4.00 20.71 -0.62
N PRO A 291 -2.95 20.82 0.23
CA PRO A 291 -2.06 21.98 0.24
C PRO A 291 -1.37 22.20 -1.11
N GLY A 292 -0.75 23.38 -1.27
CA GLY A 292 0.11 23.67 -2.44
C GLY A 292 -0.60 23.81 -3.79
N ASN A 293 -1.94 23.77 -3.83
CA ASN A 293 -2.73 23.85 -5.08
C ASN A 293 -3.41 25.22 -5.29
N PRO A 294 -3.51 25.71 -6.53
CA PRO A 294 -4.07 27.01 -6.89
C PRO A 294 -5.59 27.01 -7.17
N PHE A 295 -6.39 26.16 -6.52
CA PHE A 295 -7.85 26.17 -6.69
C PHE A 295 -8.48 27.39 -6.01
N ALA A 296 -9.51 27.97 -6.64
CA ALA A 296 -9.99 29.31 -6.28
C ALA A 296 -10.74 29.38 -4.94
N ASN A 297 -11.47 28.33 -4.56
CA ASN A 297 -12.34 28.28 -3.38
C ASN A 297 -12.63 26.81 -3.00
N LEU A 298 -13.37 26.60 -1.90
CA LEU A 298 -13.76 25.29 -1.39
C LEU A 298 -15.25 24.97 -1.64
N LYS A 299 -15.97 25.82 -2.39
CA LYS A 299 -17.41 25.70 -2.66
C LYS A 299 -17.84 24.33 -3.18
N PRO A 300 -17.09 23.62 -4.06
CA PRO A 300 -17.45 22.25 -4.46
C PRO A 300 -17.55 21.28 -3.28
N LEU A 301 -16.64 21.41 -2.29
CA LEU A 301 -16.69 20.61 -1.06
C LEU A 301 -17.89 21.01 -0.19
N VAL A 302 -18.21 22.30 -0.12
CA VAL A 302 -19.39 22.81 0.61
C VAL A 302 -20.68 22.27 0.01
N ASP A 303 -20.80 22.26 -1.32
CA ASP A 303 -22.00 21.81 -2.02
C ASP A 303 -22.20 20.29 -1.90
N MET A 304 -21.15 19.47 -2.09
CA MET A 304 -21.25 18.01 -1.92
C MET A 304 -21.53 17.62 -0.46
N CYS A 305 -20.92 18.30 0.51
CA CYS A 305 -21.19 18.05 1.93
C CYS A 305 -22.59 18.51 2.35
N ARG A 306 -23.14 19.57 1.72
CA ARG A 306 -24.54 19.98 1.93
C ARG A 306 -25.49 18.92 1.39
N ALA A 307 -25.27 18.44 0.16
CA ALA A 307 -26.09 17.40 -0.46
C ALA A 307 -26.09 16.09 0.35
N ASP A 308 -24.94 15.69 0.92
CA ASP A 308 -24.86 14.54 1.82
C ASP A 308 -25.63 14.75 3.14
N VAL A 309 -25.47 15.91 3.79
CA VAL A 309 -26.15 16.23 5.06
C VAL A 309 -27.68 16.36 4.91
N GLU A 310 -28.16 16.75 3.74
CA GLU A 310 -29.58 16.81 3.36
C GLU A 310 -30.14 15.45 2.88
N GLY A 311 -29.27 14.53 2.46
CA GLY A 311 -29.59 13.16 2.04
C GLY A 311 -29.21 12.09 3.08
N ASP A 312 -28.54 11.03 2.63
CA ASP A 312 -28.21 9.84 3.43
C ASP A 312 -27.18 10.08 4.56
N ARG A 313 -26.44 11.20 4.52
CA ARG A 313 -25.40 11.60 5.48
C ARG A 313 -24.33 10.54 5.71
N ARG A 314 -23.68 10.13 4.63
CA ARG A 314 -22.69 9.04 4.59
C ARG A 314 -21.28 9.49 4.94
N PHE A 315 -20.82 10.66 4.49
CA PHE A 315 -19.40 11.02 4.54
C PHE A 315 -19.10 12.39 5.17
N ALA A 316 -19.96 13.40 5.05
CA ALA A 316 -19.65 14.78 5.45
C ALA A 316 -19.24 14.96 6.94
N PRO A 317 -19.83 14.24 7.93
CA PRO A 317 -19.38 14.30 9.34
C PRO A 317 -18.07 13.53 9.64
N TYR A 318 -17.57 12.78 8.66
CA TYR A 318 -16.39 11.92 8.77
C TYR A 318 -15.20 12.45 7.95
N LEU A 319 -15.47 13.14 6.84
CA LEU A 319 -14.50 13.80 5.96
C LEU A 319 -13.51 14.66 6.74
N ASN A 320 -12.23 14.38 6.51
CA ASN A 320 -11.09 15.16 6.97
C ASN A 320 -10.48 15.89 5.78
N VAL A 321 -10.39 17.21 5.84
CA VAL A 321 -9.74 18.03 4.81
C VAL A 321 -8.51 18.69 5.39
N TYR A 322 -7.36 18.41 4.77
CA TYR A 322 -6.05 18.90 5.17
C TYR A 322 -5.57 19.95 4.16
N LEU A 323 -5.31 21.17 4.64
CA LEU A 323 -4.98 22.35 3.83
C LEU A 323 -3.76 23.07 4.43
N SER A 324 -3.06 23.87 3.63
CA SER A 324 -1.90 24.60 4.13
C SER A 324 -2.29 25.68 5.15
N PRO A 325 -1.39 26.06 6.08
CA PRO A 325 -1.64 27.17 7.01
C PRO A 325 -1.94 28.51 6.33
N ALA A 326 -1.60 28.68 5.04
CA ALA A 326 -1.94 29.84 4.22
C ALA A 326 -3.36 29.71 3.61
N GLN A 327 -3.70 28.54 3.04
CA GLN A 327 -5.05 28.23 2.54
C GLN A 327 -6.11 28.34 3.65
N MET A 328 -5.82 27.80 4.84
CA MET A 328 -6.68 27.88 6.04
C MET A 328 -6.88 29.31 6.57
N LYS A 329 -6.12 30.28 6.06
CA LYS A 329 -6.18 31.71 6.41
C LYS A 329 -6.50 32.60 5.20
N HIS A 330 -6.91 32.01 4.07
CA HIS A 330 -7.28 32.73 2.86
C HIS A 330 -8.61 33.46 3.07
N ALA A 331 -8.63 34.79 2.89
CA ALA A 331 -9.76 35.64 3.24
C ALA A 331 -11.06 35.21 2.54
N ASP A 332 -11.00 34.97 1.23
CA ASP A 332 -12.15 34.60 0.40
C ASP A 332 -12.72 33.20 0.72
N TRP A 333 -12.00 32.39 1.51
CA TRP A 333 -12.44 31.04 1.90
C TRP A 333 -13.11 31.02 3.28
N SER A 334 -13.17 32.15 4.00
CA SER A 334 -13.72 32.22 5.36
C SER A 334 -15.12 31.61 5.48
N ASP A 335 -16.01 31.92 4.54
CA ASP A 335 -17.40 31.44 4.55
C ASP A 335 -17.50 29.95 4.17
N ASP A 336 -16.70 29.47 3.23
CA ASP A 336 -16.63 28.04 2.90
C ASP A 336 -16.08 27.22 4.08
N LEU A 337 -14.98 27.69 4.70
CA LEU A 337 -14.36 27.06 5.87
C LEU A 337 -15.33 27.01 7.07
N ALA A 338 -16.16 28.04 7.24
CA ALA A 338 -17.22 28.06 8.25
C ALA A 338 -18.39 27.11 7.90
N ALA A 339 -18.78 27.04 6.62
CA ALA A 339 -19.83 26.14 6.15
C ALA A 339 -19.42 24.67 6.29
N LEU A 340 -18.19 24.30 5.90
CA LEU A 340 -17.64 22.95 6.06
C LEU A 340 -17.64 22.52 7.54
N LYS A 341 -17.15 23.37 8.45
CA LYS A 341 -17.20 23.09 9.91
C LYS A 341 -18.64 22.89 10.41
N LYS A 342 -19.60 23.67 9.92
CA LYS A 342 -21.03 23.54 10.26
C LYS A 342 -21.67 22.25 9.73
N LEU A 343 -21.16 21.72 8.61
CA LEU A 343 -21.58 20.44 8.03
C LEU A 343 -20.93 19.21 8.70
N GLY A 344 -20.00 19.43 9.64
CA GLY A 344 -19.31 18.39 10.40
C GLY A 344 -17.92 18.01 9.88
N VAL A 345 -17.47 18.65 8.80
CA VAL A 345 -16.18 18.37 8.15
C VAL A 345 -15.02 18.81 9.05
N ARG A 346 -14.01 17.94 9.19
CA ARG A 346 -12.85 18.14 10.07
C ARG A 346 -11.73 18.81 9.29
N LEU A 347 -11.47 20.09 9.57
CA LEU A 347 -10.45 20.87 8.88
C LEU A 347 -9.14 20.91 9.69
N HIS A 348 -8.04 20.55 9.04
CA HIS A 348 -6.71 20.43 9.65
C HIS A 348 -5.68 21.30 8.90
N GLU A 349 -4.75 21.90 9.62
CA GLU A 349 -3.55 22.49 9.01
C GLU A 349 -2.52 21.39 8.72
N TYR A 350 -1.97 21.37 7.51
CA TYR A 350 -0.97 20.40 7.07
C TYR A 350 0.02 21.02 6.07
N GLU A 351 1.30 20.71 6.23
CA GLU A 351 2.35 21.02 5.25
C GLU A 351 3.03 19.72 4.83
N ARG A 352 3.07 19.47 3.53
CA ARG A 352 3.72 18.30 2.96
C ARG A 352 5.23 18.44 3.02
N LYS A 353 5.90 17.41 3.55
CA LYS A 353 7.35 17.24 3.43
C LYS A 353 7.65 16.56 2.10
N LYS A 354 8.68 17.01 1.39
CA LYS A 354 9.02 16.49 0.07
C LYS A 354 9.85 15.22 0.16
N SER A 355 9.69 14.31 -0.81
CA SER A 355 10.56 13.13 -0.92
C SER A 355 12.04 13.54 -0.92
N GLY A 356 12.81 13.06 0.05
CA GLY A 356 14.23 13.42 0.23
C GLY A 356 14.50 14.43 1.35
N GLU A 357 13.50 15.09 1.91
CA GLU A 357 13.64 15.83 3.18
C GLU A 357 13.69 14.83 4.35
N SER A 358 14.90 14.40 4.72
CA SER A 358 15.10 13.43 5.79
C SER A 358 14.59 13.99 7.13
N SER A 359 13.53 13.38 7.67
CA SER A 359 13.06 13.62 9.03
C SER A 359 13.96 12.93 10.06
N ASN A 360 15.24 13.31 10.07
CA ASN A 360 16.19 12.90 11.09
C ASN A 360 16.18 13.94 12.23
N PRO A 361 15.95 13.54 13.49
CA PRO A 361 16.16 14.41 14.66
C PRO A 361 17.66 14.62 14.96
#